data_AF-A0A6J0CGP7-F1
#
_entry.id   AF-A0A6J0CGP7-F1
#
_cell.length_a   1.000
_cell.length_b   1.000
_cell.length_c   1.000
_cell.angle_alpha   90.00
_cell.angle_beta   90.00
_cell.angle_gamma   90.00
#
_symmetry.space_group_name_H-M   'P 1'
#
loop_
_entity.id
_entity.type
_entity.pdbx_description
1 polymer ?
#
loop_
_entity_poly.entity_id
_entity_poly.type
_entity_poly.pdbx_seq_one_letter_code
_entity_poly.pdbx_strand_id
1 'polypeptide(L)'
;MNPVVSIALLLSVLQMSRGQKVTSLTACLVDQNLRLDCRHENNTNLPIQHEFSLTRDKKKHVLAGTLGIPEHTYRSRTTFTSHNNIKVLTLANFTSKDEGVYTCELRPSGQPSNGFSQTVHVLRDKLVKCDGISLLIQNTSWLLLLLLSLSLLQATDFISL
;
A
#
# COMPACT_ATOMS: atom_id res chain seq x y z
N MET A 1 -1.49 -33.32 35.10
CA MET A 1 -1.76 -32.42 33.96
C MET A 1 -0.56 -31.51 33.78
N ASN A 2 0.10 -31.57 32.62
CA ASN A 2 1.34 -30.82 32.37
C ASN A 2 0.98 -29.41 31.86
N PRO A 3 1.32 -28.32 32.58
CA PRO A 3 0.84 -26.96 32.26
C PRO A 3 1.25 -26.47 30.87
N VAL A 4 2.30 -27.06 30.30
CA VAL A 4 2.79 -26.78 28.94
C VAL A 4 1.76 -27.17 27.86
N VAL A 5 1.00 -28.26 28.08
CA VAL A 5 -0.01 -28.74 27.12
C VAL A 5 -1.21 -27.79 27.09
N SER A 6 -1.59 -27.23 28.24
CA SER A 6 -2.70 -26.28 28.36
C SER A 6 -2.41 -24.95 27.66
N ILE A 7 -1.15 -24.47 27.71
CA ILE A 7 -0.73 -23.22 27.07
C ILE A 7 -0.60 -23.39 25.54
N ALA A 8 -0.09 -24.53 25.08
CA ALA A 8 0.02 -24.83 23.65
C ALA A 8 -1.35 -24.91 22.96
N LEU A 9 -2.35 -25.49 23.63
CA LEU A 9 -3.73 -25.51 23.13
C LEU A 9 -4.35 -24.11 23.04
N LEU A 10 -4.16 -23.26 24.04
CA LEU A 10 -4.66 -21.87 24.01
C LEU A 10 -4.03 -21.04 22.87
N LEU A 11 -2.74 -21.23 22.57
CA LEU A 11 -2.04 -20.53 21.49
C LEU A 11 -2.45 -21.01 20.09
N SER A 12 -2.87 -22.27 19.94
CA SER A 12 -3.35 -22.80 18.65
C SER A 12 -4.70 -22.22 18.21
N VAL A 13 -5.53 -21.76 19.15
CA VAL A 13 -6.83 -21.13 18.85
C VAL A 13 -6.66 -19.66 18.38
N LEU A 14 -5.59 -18.98 18.79
CA LEU A 14 -5.32 -17.58 18.45
C LEU A 14 -4.69 -17.36 17.06
N GLN A 15 -4.37 -18.42 16.30
CA GLN A 15 -3.76 -18.28 14.97
C GLN A 15 -4.78 -18.16 13.83
N MET A 16 -6.09 -18.27 14.10
CA MET A 16 -7.15 -18.25 13.08
C MET A 16 -8.00 -16.97 13.09
N SER A 17 -7.43 -15.82 13.47
CA SER A 17 -8.10 -14.51 13.32
C SER A 17 -7.40 -13.58 12.33
N ARG A 18 -6.70 -14.12 11.32
CA ARG A 18 -6.14 -13.32 10.23
C ARG A 18 -7.16 -13.16 9.12
N GLY A 19 -8.16 -12.31 9.36
CA GLY A 19 -9.09 -11.88 8.30
C GLY A 19 -8.32 -11.27 7.11
N GLN A 20 -8.98 -11.17 5.95
CA GLN A 20 -8.46 -10.35 4.84
C GLN A 20 -8.20 -8.93 5.35
N LYS A 21 -7.12 -8.26 4.93
CA LYS A 21 -6.83 -6.89 5.40
C LYS A 21 -6.15 -6.10 4.30
N VAL A 22 -6.58 -4.85 4.07
CA VAL A 22 -5.81 -3.89 3.28
C VAL A 22 -4.59 -3.49 4.08
N THR A 23 -3.41 -3.84 3.60
CA THR A 23 -2.14 -3.59 4.30
C THR A 23 -1.62 -2.20 4.00
N SER A 24 -1.74 -1.73 2.76
CA SER A 24 -1.27 -0.39 2.36
C SER A 24 -1.99 0.11 1.12
N LEU A 25 -2.14 1.43 1.04
CA LEU A 25 -2.54 2.14 -0.18
C LEU A 25 -1.47 3.19 -0.48
N THR A 26 -0.87 3.11 -1.66
CA THR A 26 0.16 4.07 -2.10
C THR A 26 -0.23 4.70 -3.44
N ALA A 27 0.24 5.92 -3.67
CA ALA A 27 -0.02 6.68 -4.88
C ALA A 27 1.31 7.17 -5.49
N CYS A 28 1.44 7.07 -6.81
CA CYS A 28 2.60 7.57 -7.54
C CYS A 28 2.25 7.89 -9.00
N LEU A 29 3.14 8.62 -9.69
CA LEU A 29 2.99 8.97 -11.10
C LEU A 29 3.74 7.99 -12.01
N VAL A 30 3.05 7.50 -13.03
CA VAL A 30 3.65 6.85 -14.21
C VAL A 30 3.38 7.76 -15.39
N ASP A 31 4.41 8.43 -15.88
CA ASP A 31 4.30 9.52 -16.86
C ASP A 31 3.34 10.63 -16.40
N GLN A 32 2.14 10.68 -16.99
CA GLN A 32 1.07 11.62 -16.64
C GLN A 32 -0.14 10.93 -15.99
N ASN A 33 0.00 9.66 -15.61
CA ASN A 33 -1.08 8.86 -15.07
C ASN A 33 -0.85 8.66 -13.57
N LEU A 34 -1.92 8.77 -12.80
CA LEU A 34 -1.91 8.41 -11.38
C LEU A 34 -2.05 6.90 -11.27
N ARG A 35 -1.13 6.26 -10.55
CA ARG A 35 -1.21 4.85 -10.18
C ARG A 35 -1.45 4.72 -8.69
N LEU A 36 -2.44 3.91 -8.32
CA LEU A 36 -2.78 3.55 -6.95
C LEU A 36 -2.52 2.07 -6.75
N ASP A 37 -1.70 1.74 -5.77
CA ASP A 37 -1.31 0.39 -5.41
C ASP A 37 -1.94 0.03 -4.06
N CYS A 38 -3.02 -0.76 -4.09
CA CYS A 38 -3.73 -1.23 -2.90
C CYS A 38 -3.31 -2.67 -2.57
N ARG A 39 -2.40 -2.82 -1.60
CA ARG A 39 -1.90 -4.12 -1.17
C ARG A 39 -2.81 -4.71 -0.10
N HIS A 40 -2.99 -6.02 -0.15
CA HIS A 40 -3.82 -6.72 0.80
C HIS A 40 -3.30 -8.13 1.07
N GLU A 41 -3.59 -8.62 2.26
CA GLU A 41 -3.44 -10.04 2.59
C GLU A 41 -4.69 -10.79 2.10
N ASN A 42 -4.46 -11.89 1.40
CA ASN A 42 -5.53 -12.80 1.00
C ASN A 42 -5.42 -14.12 1.76
N ASN A 43 -5.91 -14.10 3.00
CA ASN A 43 -5.87 -15.26 3.90
C ASN A 43 -7.11 -16.17 3.77
N THR A 44 -8.00 -15.91 2.81
CA THR A 44 -9.20 -16.71 2.58
C THR A 44 -9.36 -17.05 1.10
N ASN A 45 -10.09 -18.13 0.80
CA ASN A 45 -10.39 -18.53 -0.58
C ASN A 45 -11.63 -17.82 -1.15
N LEU A 46 -12.17 -16.82 -0.44
CA LEU A 46 -13.37 -16.12 -0.87
C LEU A 46 -13.02 -15.04 -1.90
N PRO A 47 -13.84 -14.85 -2.95
CA PRO A 47 -13.67 -13.73 -3.87
C PRO A 47 -13.70 -12.39 -3.14
N ILE A 48 -12.78 -11.49 -3.47
CA ILE A 48 -12.71 -10.16 -2.85
C ILE A 48 -13.47 -9.17 -3.72
N GLN A 49 -14.52 -8.58 -3.15
CA GLN A 49 -15.15 -7.39 -3.68
C GLN A 49 -14.28 -6.18 -3.37
N HIS A 50 -14.22 -5.22 -4.28
CA HIS A 50 -13.33 -4.07 -4.14
C HIS A 50 -13.98 -2.78 -4.62
N GLU A 51 -13.47 -1.66 -4.14
CA GLU A 51 -13.81 -0.33 -4.63
C GLU A 51 -12.62 0.61 -4.50
N PHE A 52 -12.35 1.34 -5.57
CA PHE A 52 -11.54 2.54 -5.54
C PHE A 52 -12.45 3.76 -5.67
N SER A 53 -12.29 4.71 -4.76
CA SER A 53 -13.06 5.95 -4.78
C SER A 53 -12.19 7.18 -4.52
N LEU A 54 -12.56 8.30 -5.11
CA LEU A 54 -12.00 9.63 -4.85
C LEU A 54 -13.01 10.45 -4.04
N THR A 55 -12.56 11.01 -2.92
CA THR A 55 -13.33 12.03 -2.19
C THR A 55 -12.74 13.40 -2.48
N ARG A 56 -13.55 14.25 -3.10
CA ARG A 56 -13.22 15.65 -3.40
C ARG A 56 -14.44 16.51 -3.10
N ASP A 57 -14.24 17.71 -2.56
CA ASP A 57 -15.33 18.64 -2.25
C ASP A 57 -16.45 18.02 -1.37
N LYS A 58 -16.07 17.14 -0.43
CA LYS A 58 -16.98 16.34 0.43
C LYS A 58 -17.89 15.35 -0.33
N LYS A 59 -17.64 15.11 -1.61
CA LYS A 59 -18.37 14.13 -2.44
C LYS A 59 -17.47 12.94 -2.75
N LYS A 60 -18.06 11.74 -2.64
CA LYS A 60 -17.42 10.47 -3.01
C LYS A 60 -17.73 10.14 -4.47
N HIS A 61 -16.69 9.84 -5.23
CA HIS A 61 -16.73 9.46 -6.63
C HIS A 61 -16.15 8.06 -6.78
N VAL A 62 -16.95 7.09 -7.23
CA VAL A 62 -16.48 5.71 -7.46
C VAL A 62 -15.75 5.66 -8.79
N LEU A 63 -14.49 5.22 -8.76
CA LEU A 63 -13.60 5.19 -9.94
C LEU A 63 -13.62 3.84 -10.65
N ALA A 64 -13.61 2.76 -9.86
CA ALA A 64 -13.68 1.38 -10.31
C ALA A 64 -14.05 0.48 -9.11
N GLY A 65 -14.73 -0.63 -9.36
CA GLY A 65 -15.03 -1.59 -8.31
C GLY A 65 -16.24 -2.47 -8.59
N THR A 66 -16.50 -3.38 -7.67
CA THR A 66 -17.68 -4.25 -7.62
C THR A 66 -18.66 -3.86 -6.51
N LEU A 67 -18.24 -3.03 -5.54
CA LEU A 67 -19.11 -2.60 -4.42
C LEU A 67 -20.02 -1.42 -4.80
N GLY A 68 -19.59 -0.59 -5.75
CA GLY A 68 -20.30 0.60 -6.21
C GLY A 68 -20.28 0.71 -7.72
N ILE A 69 -21.12 1.60 -8.26
CA ILE A 69 -21.20 1.85 -9.71
C ILE A 69 -20.15 2.90 -10.08
N PRO A 70 -19.16 2.58 -10.93
CA PRO A 70 -18.18 3.55 -11.39
C PRO A 70 -18.84 4.73 -12.12
N GLU A 71 -18.47 5.94 -11.73
CA GLU A 71 -19.01 7.15 -12.32
C GLU A 71 -18.51 7.33 -13.76
N HIS A 72 -19.42 7.74 -14.65
CA HIS A 72 -19.14 7.79 -16.08
C HIS A 72 -17.93 8.68 -16.42
N THR A 73 -17.75 9.79 -15.70
CA THR A 73 -16.66 10.75 -15.88
C THR A 73 -15.27 10.12 -15.77
N TYR A 74 -15.11 9.06 -14.97
CA TYR A 74 -13.83 8.40 -14.76
C TYR A 74 -13.67 7.11 -15.57
N ARG A 75 -14.78 6.48 -15.99
CA ARG A 75 -14.81 5.16 -16.63
C ARG A 75 -13.90 5.01 -17.85
N SER A 76 -13.74 6.06 -18.66
CA SER A 76 -12.88 6.03 -19.85
C SER A 76 -11.40 6.24 -19.56
N ARG A 77 -11.06 6.74 -18.37
CA ARG A 77 -9.67 7.03 -17.95
C ARG A 77 -9.14 6.03 -16.94
N THR A 78 -10.00 5.22 -16.33
CA THR A 78 -9.60 4.25 -15.32
C THR A 78 -9.31 2.88 -15.94
N THR A 79 -8.19 2.30 -15.55
CA THR A 79 -7.87 0.89 -15.81
C THR A 79 -7.60 0.21 -14.47
N PHE A 80 -8.11 -1.01 -14.34
CA PHE A 80 -8.02 -1.79 -13.12
C PHE A 80 -7.33 -3.12 -13.42
N THR A 81 -6.38 -3.48 -12.56
CA THR A 81 -5.70 -4.77 -12.62
C THR A 81 -5.69 -5.39 -11.23
N SER A 82 -5.99 -6.68 -11.19
CA SER A 82 -6.11 -7.44 -9.95
C SER A 82 -5.09 -8.58 -9.96
N HIS A 83 -4.19 -8.56 -8.98
CA HIS A 83 -3.29 -9.66 -8.67
C HIS A 83 -3.66 -10.25 -7.28
N ASN A 84 -2.93 -11.31 -6.88
CA ASN A 84 -3.25 -12.07 -5.66
C ASN A 84 -3.17 -11.27 -4.37
N ASN A 85 -2.19 -10.36 -4.26
CA ASN A 85 -1.88 -9.58 -3.06
C ASN A 85 -1.93 -8.06 -3.28
N ILE A 86 -2.36 -7.63 -4.47
CA ILE A 86 -2.43 -6.22 -4.83
C ILE A 86 -3.52 -5.98 -5.86
N LYS A 87 -4.28 -4.90 -5.66
CA LYS A 87 -5.17 -4.30 -6.65
C LYS A 87 -4.56 -2.98 -7.11
N VAL A 88 -4.46 -2.79 -8.41
CA VAL A 88 -3.85 -1.61 -9.03
C VAL A 88 -4.91 -0.86 -9.82
N LEU A 89 -5.06 0.43 -9.53
CA LEU A 89 -5.86 1.34 -10.34
C LEU A 89 -4.92 2.35 -11.02
N THR A 90 -5.07 2.52 -12.33
CA THR A 90 -4.43 3.62 -13.05
C THR A 90 -5.49 4.58 -13.57
N LEU A 91 -5.32 5.87 -13.28
CA LEU A 91 -6.14 6.96 -13.79
C LEU A 91 -5.32 7.75 -14.82
N ALA A 92 -5.74 7.67 -16.08
CA ALA A 92 -5.08 8.33 -17.19
C ALA A 92 -5.25 9.84 -17.17
N ASN A 93 -4.25 10.57 -17.67
CA ASN A 93 -4.26 12.03 -17.79
C ASN A 93 -4.63 12.72 -16.47
N PHE A 94 -3.85 12.43 -15.43
CA PHE A 94 -4.07 12.96 -14.09
C PHE A 94 -3.84 14.48 -14.04
N THR A 95 -4.82 15.21 -13.50
CA THR A 95 -4.79 16.68 -13.41
C THR A 95 -5.07 17.18 -11.99
N SER A 96 -4.94 18.49 -11.76
CA SER A 96 -5.32 19.09 -10.46
C SER A 96 -6.80 18.90 -10.13
N LYS A 97 -7.66 18.68 -11.13
CA LYS A 97 -9.07 18.33 -10.91
C LYS A 97 -9.18 16.97 -10.22
N ASP A 98 -8.23 16.08 -10.43
CA ASP A 98 -8.28 14.72 -9.91
C ASP A 98 -7.68 14.62 -8.48
N GLU A 99 -7.19 15.72 -7.92
CA GLU A 99 -6.66 15.74 -6.55
C GLU A 99 -7.74 15.51 -5.50
N GLY A 100 -7.34 14.88 -4.38
CA GLY A 100 -8.24 14.60 -3.27
C GLY A 100 -7.81 13.39 -2.44
N VAL A 101 -8.76 12.83 -1.69
CA VAL A 101 -8.52 11.66 -0.85
C VAL A 101 -8.97 10.42 -1.59
N TYR A 102 -8.02 9.56 -1.93
CA TYR A 102 -8.29 8.29 -2.57
C TYR A 102 -8.45 7.20 -1.51
N THR A 103 -9.43 6.34 -1.70
CA THR A 103 -9.74 5.21 -0.82
C THR A 103 -9.74 3.92 -1.62
N CYS A 104 -9.12 2.88 -1.07
CA CYS A 104 -9.31 1.51 -1.51
C CYS A 104 -10.07 0.76 -0.41
N GLU A 105 -11.20 0.16 -0.76
CA GLU A 105 -12.01 -0.65 0.13
C GLU A 105 -12.12 -2.08 -0.42
N LEU A 106 -11.86 -3.07 0.43
CA LEU A 106 -11.98 -4.49 0.11
C LEU A 106 -12.95 -5.17 1.05
N ARG A 107 -13.80 -6.06 0.52
CA ARG A 107 -14.75 -6.87 1.28
C ARG A 107 -14.68 -8.34 0.85
N PRO A 108 -14.66 -9.30 1.80
CA PRO A 108 -14.88 -10.71 1.48
C PRO A 108 -16.29 -10.90 0.93
N SER A 109 -16.45 -11.62 -0.19
CA SER A 109 -17.78 -11.94 -0.71
C SER A 109 -18.53 -12.86 0.25
N GLY A 110 -19.81 -12.56 0.48
CA GLY A 110 -20.72 -13.45 1.23
C GLY A 110 -20.60 -13.39 2.76
N GLN A 111 -19.79 -12.48 3.31
CA GLN A 111 -19.70 -12.28 4.76
C GLN A 111 -20.10 -10.83 5.12
N PRO A 112 -20.94 -10.61 6.14
CA PRO A 112 -21.32 -9.26 6.60
C PRO A 112 -20.19 -8.55 7.37
N SER A 113 -18.93 -9.01 7.26
CA SER A 113 -17.80 -8.40 7.93
C SER A 113 -17.59 -6.97 7.45
N ASN A 114 -17.21 -6.08 8.37
CA ASN A 114 -16.76 -4.74 8.03
C ASN A 114 -15.65 -4.82 6.97
N GLY A 115 -15.80 -4.04 5.89
CA GLY A 115 -14.77 -3.94 4.87
C GLY A 115 -13.48 -3.37 5.44
N PHE A 116 -12.38 -3.72 4.79
CA PHE A 116 -11.06 -3.18 5.10
C PHE A 116 -10.78 -2.05 4.13
N SER A 117 -10.50 -0.87 4.66
CA SER A 117 -10.22 0.31 3.83
C SER A 117 -8.95 1.02 4.27
N GLN A 118 -8.29 1.64 3.29
CA GLN A 118 -7.19 2.56 3.51
C GLN A 118 -7.36 3.78 2.62
N THR A 119 -6.82 4.91 3.08
CA THR A 119 -6.89 6.18 2.37
C THR A 119 -5.50 6.76 2.11
N VAL A 120 -5.37 7.55 1.05
CA VAL A 120 -4.17 8.33 0.74
C VAL A 120 -4.57 9.69 0.19
N HIS A 121 -3.91 10.74 0.67
CA HIS A 121 -4.08 12.09 0.15
C HIS A 121 -3.18 12.27 -1.07
N VAL A 122 -3.76 12.70 -2.19
CA VAL A 122 -3.06 12.83 -3.46
C VAL A 122 -3.13 14.29 -3.91
N LEU A 123 -1.96 14.91 -3.96
CA LEU A 123 -1.71 16.25 -4.49
C LEU A 123 -0.67 16.13 -5.60
N ARG A 124 -0.92 16.74 -6.76
CA ARG A 124 -0.09 16.52 -7.96
C ARG A 124 1.36 16.95 -7.75
N ASP A 125 1.58 18.04 -7.04
CA ASP A 125 2.91 18.59 -6.73
C ASP A 125 3.69 17.76 -5.68
N LYS A 126 3.00 16.89 -4.93
CA LYS A 126 3.59 16.02 -3.91
C LYS A 126 3.79 14.57 -4.36
N LEU A 127 3.31 14.21 -5.54
CA LEU A 127 3.44 12.84 -6.05
C LEU A 127 4.86 12.57 -6.54
N VAL A 128 5.39 11.44 -6.08
CA VAL A 128 6.64 10.86 -6.59
C VAL A 128 6.36 10.03 -7.85
N LYS A 129 7.37 9.85 -8.71
CA LYS A 129 7.29 8.88 -9.80
C LYS A 129 7.35 7.45 -9.23
N CYS A 130 6.60 6.51 -9.81
CA CYS A 130 6.59 5.12 -9.32
C CYS A 130 7.97 4.44 -9.41
N ASP A 131 8.79 4.82 -10.39
CA ASP A 131 10.18 4.38 -10.55
C ASP A 131 11.18 5.29 -9.81
N GLY A 132 10.71 6.36 -9.18
CA GLY A 132 11.54 7.39 -8.53
C GLY A 132 12.01 7.06 -7.12
N ILE A 133 11.58 5.93 -6.54
CA ILE A 133 12.10 5.38 -5.30
C ILE A 133 12.81 4.07 -5.62
N SER A 134 13.95 4.18 -6.29
CA SER A 134 14.90 3.08 -6.39
C SER A 134 16.32 3.65 -6.29
N LEU A 135 17.17 2.95 -5.53
CA LEU A 135 18.59 3.19 -5.23
C LEU A 135 18.97 3.95 -3.94
N LEU A 136 18.28 4.99 -3.47
CA LEU A 136 18.77 5.75 -2.29
C LEU A 136 18.46 5.12 -0.91
N ILE A 137 17.44 4.25 -0.82
CA ILE A 137 17.04 3.62 0.45
C ILE A 137 17.57 2.17 0.58
N GLN A 138 18.12 1.59 -0.49
CA GLN A 138 18.49 0.17 -0.50
C GLN A 138 19.93 -0.15 -0.10
N ASN A 139 20.83 0.83 0.12
CA ASN A 139 22.21 0.51 0.50
C ASN A 139 22.97 1.64 1.22
N THR A 140 22.32 2.38 2.12
CA THR A 140 23.04 3.37 2.96
C THR A 140 23.92 2.72 4.03
N SER A 141 23.70 1.44 4.35
CA SER A 141 24.46 0.72 5.39
C SER A 141 25.93 0.50 5.00
N TRP A 142 26.23 0.18 3.74
CA TRP A 142 27.63 0.07 3.27
C TRP A 142 28.34 1.41 3.19
N LEU A 143 27.67 2.48 2.77
CA LEU A 143 28.25 3.83 2.77
C LEU A 143 28.58 4.30 4.19
N LEU A 144 27.70 4.03 5.16
CA LEU A 144 27.96 4.30 6.57
C LEU A 144 29.14 3.48 7.10
N LEU A 145 29.22 2.18 6.77
CA LEU A 145 30.35 1.32 7.15
C LEU A 145 31.69 1.81 6.57
N LEU A 146 31.70 2.26 5.31
CA LEU A 146 32.87 2.88 4.68
C LEU A 146 33.29 4.17 5.40
N LEU A 147 32.34 5.05 5.72
CA LEU A 147 32.61 6.30 6.44
C LEU A 147 33.13 6.06 7.87
N LEU A 148 32.62 5.02 8.56
CA LEU A 148 33.13 4.61 9.88
C LEU A 148 34.56 4.04 9.79
N SER A 149 34.87 3.26 8.75
CA SER A 149 36.22 2.71 8.58
C SER A 149 37.29 3.79 8.33
N LEU A 150 36.93 4.83 7.57
CA LEU A 150 37.85 5.92 7.24
C LEU A 150 38.18 6.80 8.45
N SER A 151 37.19 7.04 9.32
CA SER A 151 37.39 7.79 10.56
C SER A 151 38.21 7.02 11.60
N LEU A 152 38.12 5.69 11.62
CA LEU A 152 38.99 4.83 12.44
C LEU A 152 40.44 4.83 11.95
N LEU A 153 40.69 4.83 10.63
CA LEU A 153 42.04 4.91 10.08
C LEU A 153 42.71 6.26 10.36
N GLN A 154 41.96 7.36 10.32
CA GLN A 154 42.50 8.69 10.66
C GLN A 154 42.83 8.83 12.16
N ALA A 155 42.22 8.02 13.03
CA ALA A 155 42.56 7.99 14.45
C ALA A 155 43.86 7.22 14.74
N THR A 156 44.28 6.31 13.87
CA THR A 156 45.52 5.54 14.05
C THR A 156 46.78 6.27 13.59
N ASP A 157 46.67 7.29 12.74
CA ASP A 157 47.80 8.13 12.31
C ASP A 157 48.25 9.15 13.37
N PHE A 158 47.55 9.25 14.51
CA PHE A 158 47.96 10.06 15.67
C PHE A 158 48.78 9.28 16.71
N ILE A 159 49.01 7.98 16.51
CA ILE A 159 49.91 7.18 17.36
C ILE A 159 51.18 6.85 16.56
N SER A 160 51.95 7.88 16.27
CA SER A 160 53.39 7.74 16.01
C SER A 160 54.11 8.80 16.84
N LEU A 161 54.44 8.41 18.08
CA LEU A 161 55.53 8.98 18.88
C LEU A 161 56.24 7.84 19.60
#